data_AF-A0A5B0N0Z8-F1
#
_entry.id   AF-A0A5B0N0Z8-F1
#
_cell.length_a   1.000
_cell.length_b   1.000
_cell.length_c   1.000
_cell.angle_alpha   90.00
_cell.angle_beta   90.00
_cell.angle_gamma   90.00
#
_symmetry.space_group_name_H-M   'P 1'
#
loop_
_entity.id
_entity.type
_entity.pdbx_description
1 polymer ?
#
loop_
_entity_poly.entity_id
_entity_poly.type
_entity_poly.pdbx_seq_one_letter_code
_entity_poly.pdbx_strand_id
1 'polypeptide(L)'
;MQNSIQSSKCDLHEEANHFIPPFFDAYDWDFLRYQGSKDVFSDLNRPQFSHDFSLKEMLENLNFQKSGDFYFIPTSKMPDVVQKYTKKKHQFRRKIKTSLRPKILCEIVLKISNEKLDLDKYSTFSNGLMRNLRLSIESRNNMNRLKKERSVSGSKISSITNFVSNITKISTFLIIVRLSLLKEHKEGKLNNKIVEGILSFMKKFWDELMENGDGKLTNKFDWAKNISALLHLQKIDKDHNKTRINERAKWYHISNNLVEYWAQENKRAGYKFTSLEQNNRQQLIEIINTMIIHSNPNLVLKYNSLWDKKSNYFQSDLVEPSTKIRSIPTQPVD
;
A
#
# COMPACT_ATOMS: atom_id res chain seq x y z
N MET A 1 38.26 -58.24 3.52
CA MET A 1 38.15 -57.95 2.07
C MET A 1 36.68 -58.14 1.70
N GLN A 2 35.91 -57.04 1.66
CA GLN A 2 35.30 -56.45 0.44
C GLN A 2 34.14 -57.32 -0.11
N ASN A 3 32.90 -56.87 -0.33
CA ASN A 3 32.31 -55.53 -0.38
C ASN A 3 30.81 -55.57 -0.05
N SER A 4 30.35 -54.43 0.48
CA SER A 4 28.97 -53.99 0.63
C SER A 4 28.30 -53.79 -0.74
N ILE A 5 27.01 -54.11 -0.85
CA ILE A 5 26.11 -53.56 -1.86
C ILE A 5 24.92 -52.95 -1.12
N GLN A 6 24.98 -51.63 -0.94
CA GLN A 6 23.88 -50.75 -0.58
C GLN A 6 23.90 -49.61 -1.60
N SER A 7 22.88 -49.52 -2.47
CA SER A 7 22.57 -48.39 -3.37
C SER A 7 21.43 -48.85 -4.28
N SER A 8 20.37 -48.12 -4.58
CA SER A 8 19.97 -46.74 -4.30
C SER A 8 18.44 -46.66 -4.35
N LYS A 9 17.83 -46.10 -3.30
CA LYS A 9 16.56 -45.40 -3.43
C LYS A 9 16.89 -44.07 -4.13
N CYS A 10 16.40 -43.89 -5.35
CA CYS A 10 16.38 -42.57 -5.97
C CYS A 10 15.20 -41.79 -5.39
N ASP A 11 15.50 -41.01 -4.37
CA ASP A 11 14.67 -39.90 -3.91
C ASP A 11 14.54 -38.87 -5.05
N LEU A 12 13.35 -38.81 -5.63
CA LEU A 12 12.97 -37.77 -6.58
C LEU A 12 12.62 -36.51 -5.80
N HIS A 13 13.50 -35.52 -5.96
CA HIS A 13 13.24 -34.08 -5.97
C HIS A 13 12.51 -33.49 -4.76
N GLU A 14 13.33 -33.02 -3.80
CA GLU A 14 13.06 -31.79 -3.06
C GLU A 14 12.88 -30.63 -4.04
N GLU A 15 11.63 -30.31 -4.38
CA GLU A 15 11.30 -29.03 -5.01
C GLU A 15 11.42 -27.90 -3.98
N ALA A 16 12.55 -27.19 -4.09
CA ALA A 16 12.88 -25.86 -3.57
C ALA A 16 11.73 -25.06 -2.94
N ASN A 17 11.57 -25.24 -1.63
CA ASN A 17 10.56 -24.57 -0.80
C ASN A 17 11.11 -23.28 -0.16
N HIS A 18 11.72 -22.38 -0.95
CA HIS A 18 12.33 -21.13 -0.46
C HIS A 18 11.90 -19.92 -1.28
N PHE A 19 10.76 -19.31 -0.92
CA PHE A 19 10.22 -18.10 -1.60
C PHE A 19 9.77 -16.97 -0.66
N ILE A 20 10.45 -16.86 0.46
CA ILE A 20 10.64 -15.62 1.23
C ILE A 20 12.18 -15.50 1.40
N PRO A 21 12.79 -14.30 1.38
CA PRO A 21 14.20 -14.18 1.75
C PRO A 21 14.43 -14.95 3.06
N PRO A 22 15.56 -15.65 3.25
CA PRO A 22 15.78 -16.51 4.42
C PRO A 22 15.59 -15.81 5.79
N PHE A 23 15.48 -14.48 5.80
CA PHE A 23 15.18 -13.64 6.96
C PHE A 23 14.06 -12.63 6.62
N PHE A 24 12.79 -13.04 6.72
CA PHE A 24 11.68 -12.10 6.92
C PHE A 24 11.03 -12.39 8.28
N ASP A 25 11.59 -11.79 9.32
CA ASP A 25 11.02 -11.84 10.65
C ASP A 25 9.90 -10.81 10.76
N ALA A 26 8.65 -11.29 10.80
CA ALA A 26 7.49 -10.42 10.96
C ALA A 26 7.38 -9.88 12.40
N TYR A 27 8.17 -10.43 13.34
CA TYR A 27 8.33 -9.97 14.71
C TYR A 27 9.59 -9.12 14.92
N ASP A 28 10.12 -8.55 13.84
CA ASP A 28 11.06 -7.45 13.88
C ASP A 28 10.52 -6.25 13.11
N TRP A 29 10.19 -5.17 13.81
CA TRP A 29 9.65 -3.96 13.17
C TRP A 29 10.59 -3.31 12.14
N ASP A 30 11.84 -3.76 12.05
CA ASP A 30 12.75 -3.42 10.97
C ASP A 30 12.22 -3.79 9.59
N PHE A 31 11.29 -4.75 9.47
CA PHE A 31 10.65 -5.06 8.19
C PHE A 31 9.81 -3.89 7.64
N LEU A 32 9.43 -2.91 8.48
CA LEU A 32 8.79 -1.66 8.04
C LEU A 32 9.78 -0.71 7.34
N ARG A 33 11.09 -0.97 7.39
CA ARG A 33 12.11 -0.12 6.80
C ARG A 33 12.39 -0.54 5.36
N TYR A 34 12.29 0.40 4.44
CA TYR A 34 12.80 0.23 3.08
C TYR A 34 14.33 0.28 3.11
N GLN A 35 14.98 -0.80 2.66
CA GLN A 35 16.45 -0.87 2.65
C GLN A 35 17.03 -0.36 1.33
N GLY A 36 16.28 -0.51 0.24
CA GLY A 36 16.69 -0.14 -1.12
C GLY A 36 17.88 -0.96 -1.64
N SER A 37 18.20 -0.76 -2.92
CA SER A 37 19.55 -1.09 -3.40
C SER A 37 20.52 -0.06 -2.79
N LYS A 38 21.69 -0.53 -2.32
CA LYS A 38 22.70 0.29 -1.62
C LYS A 38 23.14 1.55 -2.40
N ASP A 39 22.85 1.61 -3.70
CA ASP A 39 23.29 2.66 -4.62
C ASP A 39 22.38 3.90 -4.69
N VAL A 40 21.19 3.91 -4.07
CA VAL A 40 20.22 5.03 -4.23
C VAL A 40 20.38 6.13 -3.18
N PHE A 41 21.22 5.93 -2.17
CA PHE A 41 21.40 6.87 -1.05
C PHE A 41 22.84 7.34 -0.84
N SER A 42 23.76 7.05 -1.77
CA SER A 42 25.15 7.55 -1.73
C SER A 42 25.25 9.07 -1.91
N ASP A 43 24.27 9.72 -2.55
CA ASP A 43 24.35 11.13 -2.94
C ASP A 43 23.62 12.12 -2.00
N LEU A 44 23.05 11.65 -0.90
CA LEU A 44 22.51 12.54 0.12
C LEU A 44 23.30 12.32 1.39
N ASN A 45 24.22 13.26 1.68
CA ASN A 45 24.78 13.50 3.01
C ASN A 45 23.73 13.14 4.05
N ARG A 46 23.90 12.00 4.74
CA ARG A 46 22.94 11.53 5.75
C ARG A 46 22.80 12.65 6.77
N PRO A 47 21.66 13.36 6.84
CA PRO A 47 21.48 14.25 7.96
C PRO A 47 21.36 13.35 9.17
N GLN A 48 22.34 13.41 10.08
CA GLN A 48 22.16 12.90 11.43
C GLN A 48 21.03 13.73 12.05
N PHE A 49 19.82 13.18 12.06
CA PHE A 49 18.70 13.82 12.74
C PHE A 49 18.86 13.58 14.23
N SER A 50 19.09 14.67 14.96
CA SER A 50 19.34 14.65 16.40
C SER A 50 18.06 14.64 17.25
N HIS A 51 16.86 14.79 16.70
CA HIS A 51 15.59 14.85 17.48
C HIS A 51 14.42 14.15 16.76
N ASP A 52 14.56 12.86 16.46
CA ASP A 52 13.47 12.04 15.91
C ASP A 52 12.95 11.10 17.00
N PHE A 53 11.71 11.32 17.43
CA PHE A 53 10.97 10.41 18.31
C PHE A 53 10.99 9.00 17.67
N SER A 54 11.70 8.08 18.30
CA SER A 54 12.00 6.78 17.68
C SER A 54 10.74 5.91 17.61
N LEU A 55 10.69 4.95 16.67
CA LEU A 55 9.59 3.98 16.62
C LEU A 55 9.44 3.29 17.98
N LYS A 56 10.55 2.89 18.60
CA LYS A 56 10.57 2.28 19.93
C LYS A 56 9.90 3.16 20.99
N GLU A 57 10.27 4.44 21.03
CA GLU A 57 9.70 5.42 21.97
C GLU A 57 8.18 5.57 21.78
N MET A 58 7.69 5.47 20.54
CA MET A 58 6.25 5.46 20.26
C MET A 58 5.55 4.23 20.81
N LEU A 59 6.10 3.04 20.56
CA LEU A 59 5.52 1.78 20.99
C LEU A 59 5.43 1.72 22.52
N GLU A 60 6.48 2.17 23.21
CA GLU A 60 6.53 2.30 24.66
C GLU A 60 5.53 3.34 25.17
N ASN A 61 5.47 4.52 24.54
CA ASN A 61 4.52 5.57 24.91
C ASN A 61 3.06 5.18 24.73
N LEU A 62 2.77 4.25 23.83
CA LEU A 62 1.45 3.72 23.57
C LEU A 62 1.10 2.48 24.41
N ASN A 63 2.01 2.03 25.29
CA ASN A 63 1.86 0.82 26.10
C ASN A 63 1.65 -0.46 25.27
N PHE A 64 2.38 -0.60 24.16
CA PHE A 64 2.45 -1.88 23.47
C PHE A 64 3.06 -2.91 24.42
N GLN A 65 2.53 -4.14 24.39
CA GLN A 65 3.15 -5.23 25.14
C GLN A 65 4.40 -5.72 24.44
N LYS A 66 5.34 -6.24 25.21
CA LYS A 66 6.63 -6.73 24.73
C LYS A 66 6.72 -8.25 24.95
N SER A 67 7.22 -8.97 23.95
CA SER A 67 7.47 -10.41 24.00
C SER A 67 8.81 -10.68 23.34
N GLY A 68 9.86 -10.96 24.13
CA GLY A 68 11.24 -10.84 23.61
C GLY A 68 11.47 -9.39 23.19
N ASP A 69 12.05 -9.12 22.03
CA ASP A 69 12.24 -7.75 21.52
C ASP A 69 11.09 -7.20 20.66
N PHE A 70 10.02 -7.98 20.51
CA PHE A 70 8.88 -7.60 19.69
C PHE A 70 7.80 -6.86 20.48
N TYR A 71 7.29 -5.76 19.91
CA TYR A 71 6.17 -4.99 20.46
C TYR A 71 4.88 -5.28 19.72
N PHE A 72 3.79 -5.55 20.44
CA PHE A 72 2.48 -5.86 19.87
C PHE A 72 1.32 -5.31 20.72
N ILE A 73 0.12 -5.33 20.16
CA ILE A 73 -1.12 -4.94 20.83
C ILE A 73 -1.96 -6.20 21.07
N PRO A 74 -2.09 -6.67 22.33
CA PRO A 74 -3.07 -7.70 22.65
C PRO A 74 -4.47 -7.20 22.31
N THR A 75 -5.31 -8.07 21.74
CA THR A 75 -6.67 -7.70 21.34
C THR A 75 -7.48 -7.09 22.50
N SER A 76 -7.27 -7.58 23.73
CA SER A 76 -7.92 -7.07 24.95
C SER A 76 -7.46 -5.67 25.36
N LYS A 77 -6.27 -5.23 24.95
CA LYS A 77 -5.67 -3.92 25.27
C LYS A 77 -5.75 -2.92 24.12
N MET A 78 -6.23 -3.36 22.95
CA MET A 78 -6.42 -2.50 21.79
C MET A 78 -7.28 -1.24 22.06
N PRO A 79 -8.38 -1.29 22.84
CA PRO A 79 -9.15 -0.09 23.19
C PRO A 79 -8.28 0.99 23.84
N ASP A 80 -7.49 0.60 24.83
CA ASP A 80 -6.64 1.48 25.62
C ASP A 80 -5.54 2.11 24.75
N VAL A 81 -4.92 1.29 23.89
CA VAL A 81 -3.86 1.75 22.96
C VAL A 81 -4.42 2.76 21.96
N VAL A 82 -5.59 2.49 21.37
CA VAL A 82 -6.25 3.39 20.41
C VAL A 82 -6.64 4.72 21.08
N GLN A 83 -7.20 4.66 22.30
CA GLN A 83 -7.55 5.86 23.05
C GLN A 83 -6.29 6.68 23.39
N LYS A 84 -5.21 6.03 23.82
CA LYS A 84 -3.93 6.67 24.15
C LYS A 84 -3.29 7.30 22.91
N TYR A 85 -3.30 6.60 21.78
CA TYR A 85 -2.85 7.13 20.49
C TYR A 85 -3.64 8.37 20.11
N THR A 86 -4.96 8.34 20.23
CA THR A 86 -5.82 9.48 19.86
C THR A 86 -5.47 10.74 20.66
N LYS A 87 -5.19 10.60 21.97
CA LYS A 87 -4.74 11.68 22.86
C LYS A 87 -3.33 12.18 22.52
N LYS A 88 -2.41 11.26 22.18
CA LYS A 88 -0.99 11.56 21.95
C LYS A 88 -0.60 11.77 20.48
N LYS A 89 -1.52 11.63 19.52
CA LYS A 89 -1.21 11.64 18.07
C LYS A 89 -0.41 12.86 17.59
N HIS A 90 -0.55 14.00 18.27
CA HIS A 90 0.19 15.23 17.97
C HIS A 90 1.69 15.09 18.26
N GLN A 91 2.08 14.27 19.24
CA GLN A 91 3.47 14.01 19.64
C GLN A 91 4.20 13.16 18.59
N PHE A 92 3.46 12.37 17.80
CA PHE A 92 4.00 11.50 16.75
C PHE A 92 3.88 12.13 15.34
N ARG A 93 3.58 13.43 15.25
CA ARG A 93 3.46 14.09 13.95
C ARG A 93 4.84 14.43 13.41
N ARG A 94 5.27 13.73 12.37
CA ARG A 94 6.31 14.24 11.46
C ARG A 94 5.76 15.38 10.60
N LYS A 95 6.62 16.35 10.27
CA LYS A 95 6.31 17.46 9.36
C LYS A 95 6.03 16.93 7.95
N ILE A 96 4.77 16.58 7.69
CA ILE A 96 4.26 16.11 6.42
C ILE A 96 3.01 16.92 6.10
N LYS A 97 2.95 17.50 4.90
CA LYS A 97 1.72 18.16 4.42
C LYS A 97 0.59 17.13 4.39
N THR A 98 -0.53 17.41 5.05
CA THR A 98 -1.64 16.46 5.25
C THR A 98 -2.14 15.85 3.93
N SER A 99 -2.22 16.65 2.86
CA SER A 99 -2.66 16.20 1.53
C SER A 99 -1.66 15.28 0.80
N LEU A 100 -0.38 15.29 1.21
CA LEU A 100 0.67 14.45 0.64
C LEU A 100 0.85 13.14 1.40
N ARG A 101 0.41 13.08 2.67
CA ARG A 101 0.60 11.90 3.54
C ARG A 101 0.11 10.59 2.90
N PRO A 102 -1.10 10.49 2.29
CA PRO A 102 -1.52 9.24 1.64
C PRO A 102 -0.66 8.87 0.43
N LYS A 103 -0.12 9.86 -0.29
CA LYS A 103 0.77 9.61 -1.44
C LYS A 103 2.13 9.08 -0.97
N ILE A 104 2.70 9.67 0.08
CA ILE A 104 3.95 9.21 0.71
C ILE A 104 3.81 7.77 1.18
N LEU A 105 2.74 7.50 1.93
CA LEU A 105 2.46 6.16 2.44
C LEU A 105 2.32 5.15 1.30
N CYS A 106 1.59 5.50 0.24
CA CYS A 106 1.47 4.66 -0.96
C CYS A 106 2.84 4.29 -1.53
N GLU A 107 3.71 5.27 -1.73
CA GLU A 107 5.04 5.05 -2.31
C GLU A 107 5.96 4.23 -1.39
N ILE A 108 5.98 4.53 -0.09
CA ILE A 108 6.79 3.79 0.89
C ILE A 108 6.32 2.33 0.95
N VAL A 109 5.02 2.10 1.16
CA VAL A 109 4.47 0.76 1.31
C VAL A 109 4.63 -0.06 0.04
N LEU A 110 4.43 0.53 -1.14
CA LEU A 110 4.65 -0.18 -2.39
C LEU A 110 6.11 -0.59 -2.56
N LYS A 111 7.06 0.28 -2.20
CA LYS A 111 8.50 -0.04 -2.25
C LYS A 111 8.87 -1.17 -1.31
N ILE A 112 8.40 -1.11 -0.06
CA ILE A 112 8.66 -2.17 0.92
C ILE A 112 8.01 -3.48 0.45
N SER A 113 6.77 -3.43 -0.03
CA SER A 113 6.07 -4.63 -0.54
C SER A 113 6.84 -5.30 -1.68
N ASN A 114 7.33 -4.53 -2.66
CA ASN A 114 8.16 -5.06 -3.74
C ASN A 114 9.48 -5.65 -3.24
N GLU A 115 10.17 -4.96 -2.31
CA GLU A 115 11.46 -5.42 -1.78
C GLU A 115 11.33 -6.67 -0.90
N LYS A 116 10.30 -6.71 -0.06
CA LYS A 116 10.19 -7.70 1.02
C LYS A 116 9.35 -8.91 0.66
N LEU A 117 8.27 -8.71 -0.09
CA LEU A 117 7.32 -9.78 -0.42
C LEU A 117 7.55 -10.33 -1.83
N ASP A 118 7.98 -9.47 -2.76
CA ASP A 118 8.25 -9.84 -4.16
C ASP A 118 7.13 -10.72 -4.75
N LEU A 119 5.89 -10.22 -4.66
CA LEU A 119 4.69 -11.00 -4.99
C LEU A 119 4.70 -11.54 -6.43
N ASP A 120 5.49 -10.96 -7.32
CA ASP A 120 5.62 -11.41 -8.72
C ASP A 120 6.15 -12.87 -8.81
N LYS A 121 6.85 -13.35 -7.77
CA LYS A 121 7.31 -14.75 -7.66
C LYS A 121 6.22 -15.74 -7.26
N TYR A 122 5.09 -15.27 -6.73
CA TYR A 122 4.00 -16.13 -6.29
C TYR A 122 3.09 -16.44 -7.47
N SER A 123 2.93 -17.73 -7.82
CA SER A 123 2.10 -18.16 -8.95
C SER A 123 0.63 -17.73 -8.80
N THR A 124 0.11 -17.71 -7.57
CA THR A 124 -1.24 -17.21 -7.26
C THR A 124 -1.40 -15.75 -7.66
N PHE A 125 -0.36 -14.92 -7.48
CA PHE A 125 -0.38 -13.52 -7.88
C PHE A 125 -0.10 -13.36 -9.38
N SER A 126 1.04 -13.83 -9.88
CA SER A 126 1.47 -13.56 -11.26
C SER A 126 0.57 -14.23 -12.30
N ASN A 127 0.36 -15.54 -12.18
CA ASN A 127 -0.47 -16.31 -13.11
C ASN A 127 -1.94 -16.35 -12.69
N GLY A 128 -2.22 -16.64 -11.41
CA GLY A 128 -3.58 -16.84 -10.92
C GLY A 128 -4.43 -15.57 -10.94
N LEU A 129 -3.85 -14.43 -10.56
CA LEU A 129 -4.53 -13.14 -10.52
C LEU A 129 -4.21 -12.29 -11.75
N MET A 130 -2.95 -11.90 -11.93
CA MET A 130 -2.59 -10.82 -12.85
C MET A 130 -2.77 -11.20 -14.32
N ARG A 131 -2.37 -12.41 -14.72
CA ARG A 131 -2.59 -12.92 -16.08
C ARG A 131 -4.09 -13.05 -16.38
N ASN A 132 -4.86 -13.67 -15.49
CA ASN A 132 -6.30 -13.86 -15.67
C ASN A 132 -7.06 -12.54 -15.75
N LEU A 133 -6.72 -11.58 -14.89
CA LEU A 133 -7.25 -10.21 -14.93
C LEU A 133 -7.01 -9.58 -16.31
N ARG A 134 -5.76 -9.64 -16.79
CA ARG A 134 -5.39 -9.02 -18.07
C ARG A 134 -6.16 -9.64 -19.24
N LEU A 135 -6.18 -10.97 -19.32
CA LEU A 135 -6.92 -11.70 -20.35
C LEU A 135 -8.42 -11.36 -20.32
N SER A 136 -9.00 -11.26 -19.12
CA SER A 136 -10.41 -10.92 -18.96
C SER A 136 -10.74 -9.49 -19.42
N ILE A 137 -9.87 -8.52 -19.14
CA ILE A 137 -10.04 -7.14 -19.62
C ILE A 137 -9.85 -7.06 -21.14
N GLU A 138 -8.83 -7.74 -21.69
CA GLU A 138 -8.58 -7.78 -23.14
C GLU A 138 -9.73 -8.43 -23.90
N SER A 139 -10.26 -9.56 -23.40
CA SER A 139 -11.42 -10.25 -23.96
C SER A 139 -12.65 -9.33 -23.97
N ARG A 140 -12.98 -8.68 -22.85
CA ARG A 140 -14.08 -7.70 -22.78
C ARG A 140 -13.87 -6.54 -23.77
N ASN A 141 -12.66 -6.00 -23.85
CA ASN A 141 -12.35 -4.92 -24.78
C ASN A 141 -12.55 -5.35 -26.26
N ASN A 142 -12.17 -6.57 -26.61
CA ASN A 142 -12.38 -7.13 -27.93
C ASN A 142 -13.87 -7.35 -28.23
N MET A 143 -14.65 -7.83 -27.25
CA MET A 143 -16.10 -7.95 -27.39
C MET A 143 -16.77 -6.59 -27.62
N ASN A 144 -16.35 -5.55 -26.89
CA ASN A 144 -16.87 -4.19 -27.13
C ASN A 144 -16.55 -3.72 -28.56
N ARG A 145 -15.35 -4.00 -29.09
CA ARG A 145 -15.00 -3.69 -30.49
C ARG A 145 -15.93 -4.39 -31.48
N LEU A 146 -16.19 -5.69 -31.27
CA LEU A 146 -17.08 -6.47 -32.15
C LEU A 146 -18.53 -5.94 -32.11
N LYS A 147 -19.00 -5.53 -30.94
CA LYS A 147 -20.34 -4.93 -30.77
C LYS A 147 -20.42 -3.46 -31.20
N LYS A 148 -19.34 -2.87 -31.73
CA LYS A 148 -19.22 -1.43 -32.03
C LYS A 148 -19.51 -0.54 -30.82
N GLU A 149 -19.29 -1.06 -29.61
CA GLU A 149 -19.34 -0.33 -28.37
C GLU A 149 -17.98 0.36 -28.09
N ARG A 150 -17.92 1.13 -27.01
CA ARG A 150 -16.69 1.80 -26.60
C ARG A 150 -15.61 0.79 -26.24
N SER A 151 -14.50 0.84 -26.97
CA SER A 151 -13.26 0.14 -26.64
C SER A 151 -12.24 1.10 -26.01
N VAL A 152 -11.24 0.53 -25.35
CA VAL A 152 -10.13 1.23 -24.72
C VAL A 152 -8.79 0.84 -25.35
N SER A 153 -7.80 1.73 -25.25
CA SER A 153 -6.46 1.46 -25.75
C SER A 153 -5.70 0.43 -24.88
N GLY A 154 -4.70 -0.23 -25.46
CA GLY A 154 -3.82 -1.14 -24.71
C GLY A 154 -3.07 -0.47 -23.53
N SER A 155 -2.79 0.83 -23.64
CA SER A 155 -2.24 1.64 -22.54
C SER A 155 -3.22 1.76 -21.37
N LYS A 156 -4.52 1.93 -21.66
CA LYS A 156 -5.56 1.95 -20.63
C LYS A 156 -5.70 0.59 -19.93
N ILE A 157 -5.66 -0.51 -20.70
CA ILE A 157 -5.64 -1.87 -20.13
C ILE A 157 -4.45 -2.02 -19.18
N SER A 158 -3.25 -1.65 -19.62
CA SER A 158 -2.04 -1.72 -18.82
C SER A 158 -2.13 -0.85 -17.55
N SER A 159 -2.77 0.32 -17.63
CA SER A 159 -3.02 1.17 -16.46
C SER A 159 -3.94 0.52 -15.44
N ILE A 160 -5.00 -0.16 -15.89
CA ILE A 160 -5.92 -0.90 -15.01
C ILE A 160 -5.21 -2.10 -14.37
N THR A 161 -4.45 -2.87 -15.16
CA THR A 161 -3.65 -3.99 -14.64
C THR A 161 -2.65 -3.51 -13.58
N ASN A 162 -1.94 -2.40 -13.84
CA ASN A 162 -1.01 -1.81 -12.88
C ASN A 162 -1.72 -1.33 -11.60
N PHE A 163 -2.92 -0.78 -11.73
CA PHE A 163 -3.72 -0.37 -10.58
C PHE A 163 -4.06 -1.56 -9.67
N VAL A 164 -4.54 -2.68 -10.24
CA VAL A 164 -4.86 -3.90 -9.47
C VAL A 164 -3.60 -4.51 -8.84
N SER A 165 -2.50 -4.58 -9.61
CA SER A 165 -1.21 -5.08 -9.11
C SER A 165 -0.74 -4.30 -7.88
N ASN A 166 -0.71 -2.97 -7.98
CA ASN A 166 -0.20 -2.12 -6.91
C ASN A 166 -1.10 -2.14 -5.68
N ILE A 167 -2.43 -2.13 -5.83
CA ILE A 167 -3.33 -2.26 -4.68
C ILE A 167 -3.13 -3.61 -3.99
N THR A 168 -3.03 -4.69 -4.75
CA THR A 168 -2.82 -6.03 -4.17
C THR A 168 -1.51 -6.10 -3.39
N LYS A 169 -0.43 -5.55 -3.94
CA LYS A 169 0.88 -5.45 -3.28
C LYS A 169 0.82 -4.65 -1.98
N ILE A 170 0.19 -3.47 -2.01
CA ILE A 170 0.05 -2.59 -0.84
C ILE A 170 -0.82 -3.27 0.23
N SER A 171 -2.00 -3.77 -0.15
CA SER A 171 -2.92 -4.42 0.80
C SER A 171 -2.34 -5.68 1.42
N THR A 172 -1.63 -6.52 0.65
CA THR A 172 -0.99 -7.73 1.20
C THR A 172 0.03 -7.37 2.27
N PHE A 173 0.87 -6.36 2.01
CA PHE A 173 1.82 -5.87 3.01
C PHE A 173 1.12 -5.31 4.24
N LEU A 174 0.09 -4.47 4.07
CA LEU A 174 -0.64 -3.90 5.21
C LEU A 174 -1.37 -4.96 6.04
N ILE A 175 -1.87 -6.03 5.42
CA ILE A 175 -2.44 -7.18 6.14
C ILE A 175 -1.37 -7.86 7.01
N ILE A 176 -0.17 -8.06 6.49
CA ILE A 176 0.95 -8.63 7.26
C ILE A 176 1.33 -7.71 8.42
N VAL A 177 1.41 -6.39 8.20
CA VAL A 177 1.65 -5.42 9.27
C VAL A 177 0.58 -5.51 10.35
N ARG A 178 -0.69 -5.60 9.97
CA ARG A 178 -1.82 -5.73 10.91
C ARG A 178 -1.73 -7.02 11.72
N LEU A 179 -1.50 -8.15 11.06
CA LEU A 179 -1.37 -9.45 11.72
C LEU A 179 -0.17 -9.45 12.69
N SER A 180 0.94 -8.82 12.32
CA SER A 180 2.11 -8.64 13.19
C SER A 180 1.77 -7.75 14.40
N LEU A 181 1.10 -6.61 14.16
CA LEU A 181 0.69 -5.66 15.18
C LEU A 181 -0.16 -6.30 16.28
N LEU A 182 -1.00 -7.27 15.91
CA LEU A 182 -1.88 -8.01 16.81
C LEU A 182 -1.32 -9.37 17.24
N LYS A 183 -0.09 -9.70 16.85
CA LYS A 183 0.58 -10.98 17.12
C LYS A 183 -0.27 -12.20 16.68
N GLU A 184 -0.95 -12.09 15.54
CA GLU A 184 -1.87 -13.12 15.01
C GLU A 184 -1.17 -14.20 14.15
N HIS A 185 0.17 -14.14 14.01
CA HIS A 185 0.99 -15.15 13.33
C HIS A 185 1.65 -16.11 14.34
N LYS A 186 1.26 -17.39 14.38
CA LYS A 186 1.69 -18.33 15.45
C LYS A 186 3.21 -18.60 15.53
N GLU A 187 3.96 -18.45 14.43
CA GLU A 187 5.35 -18.90 14.32
C GLU A 187 6.39 -17.77 14.37
N GLY A 188 5.95 -16.51 14.50
CA GLY A 188 6.81 -15.30 14.46
C GLY A 188 7.49 -15.02 13.11
N LYS A 189 7.69 -16.04 12.28
CA LYS A 189 8.12 -15.90 10.90
C LYS A 189 6.90 -15.79 9.99
N LEU A 190 6.93 -14.84 9.06
CA LEU A 190 6.03 -14.90 7.91
C LEU A 190 6.47 -16.11 7.09
N ASN A 191 5.56 -17.06 6.87
CA ASN A 191 5.81 -18.18 5.98
C ASN A 191 5.01 -18.02 4.68
N ASN A 192 5.45 -18.71 3.62
CA ASN A 192 4.81 -18.63 2.30
C ASN A 192 3.31 -18.91 2.38
N LYS A 193 2.89 -19.80 3.28
CA LYS A 193 1.49 -20.20 3.47
C LYS A 193 0.61 -19.03 3.92
N ILE A 194 1.11 -18.14 4.77
CA ILE A 194 0.38 -16.93 5.17
C ILE A 194 0.21 -16.00 3.98
N VAL A 195 1.29 -15.74 3.23
CA VAL A 195 1.25 -14.88 2.03
C VAL A 195 0.30 -15.46 0.99
N GLU A 196 0.40 -16.76 0.68
CA GLU A 196 -0.48 -17.48 -0.22
C GLU A 196 -1.95 -17.45 0.23
N GLY A 197 -2.21 -17.57 1.53
CA GLY A 197 -3.55 -17.42 2.08
C GLY A 197 -4.14 -16.02 1.83
N ILE A 198 -3.32 -14.98 1.98
CA ILE A 198 -3.73 -13.59 1.68
C ILE A 198 -3.94 -13.42 0.17
N LEU A 199 -3.02 -13.91 -0.66
CA LEU A 199 -3.14 -13.83 -2.13
C LEU A 199 -4.35 -14.59 -2.66
N SER A 200 -4.67 -15.74 -2.07
CA SER A 200 -5.88 -16.51 -2.40
C SER A 200 -7.15 -15.71 -2.08
N PHE A 201 -7.16 -14.98 -0.95
CA PHE A 201 -8.24 -14.05 -0.65
C PHE A 201 -8.31 -12.90 -1.67
N MET A 202 -7.16 -12.29 -2.00
CA MET A 202 -7.10 -11.20 -2.99
C MET A 202 -7.64 -11.64 -4.33
N LYS A 203 -7.22 -12.83 -4.80
CA LYS A 203 -7.72 -13.43 -6.03
C LYS A 203 -9.25 -13.54 -6.03
N LYS A 204 -9.83 -14.15 -4.99
CA LYS A 204 -11.29 -14.26 -4.85
C LYS A 204 -12.00 -12.91 -4.86
N PHE A 205 -11.44 -11.93 -4.17
CA PHE A 205 -11.98 -10.57 -4.14
C PHE A 205 -12.02 -9.94 -5.54
N TRP A 206 -10.91 -10.05 -6.30
CA TRP A 206 -10.84 -9.50 -7.66
C TRP A 206 -11.71 -10.28 -8.64
N ASP A 207 -11.77 -11.61 -8.51
CA ASP A 207 -12.65 -12.48 -9.31
C ASP A 207 -14.13 -12.09 -9.11
N GLU A 208 -14.58 -11.88 -7.86
CA GLU A 208 -15.96 -11.44 -7.57
C GLU A 208 -16.29 -10.10 -8.25
N LEU A 209 -15.36 -9.13 -8.22
CA LEU A 209 -15.53 -7.84 -8.88
C LEU A 209 -15.53 -7.92 -10.41
N MET A 210 -14.92 -8.95 -10.98
CA MET A 210 -14.89 -9.19 -12.43
C MET A 210 -16.09 -9.98 -12.92
N GLU A 211 -16.63 -10.90 -12.12
CA GLU A 211 -17.74 -11.77 -12.50
C GLU A 211 -19.10 -11.08 -12.31
N ASN A 212 -19.25 -10.30 -11.23
CA ASN A 212 -20.54 -9.72 -10.84
C ASN A 212 -20.48 -8.18 -10.76
N GLY A 213 -21.06 -7.51 -11.76
CA GLY A 213 -21.29 -6.06 -11.72
C GLY A 213 -22.15 -5.62 -10.52
N ASP A 214 -23.10 -6.48 -10.12
CA ASP A 214 -24.10 -6.24 -9.06
C ASP A 214 -24.00 -7.27 -7.91
N GLY A 215 -22.76 -7.68 -7.58
CA GLY A 215 -22.48 -8.61 -6.47
C GLY A 215 -22.73 -8.02 -5.07
N LYS A 216 -22.73 -8.88 -4.05
CA LYS A 216 -22.88 -8.47 -2.63
C LYS A 216 -21.88 -7.37 -2.26
N LEU A 217 -20.65 -7.46 -2.76
CA LEU A 217 -19.60 -6.50 -2.51
C LEU A 217 -19.87 -5.12 -3.14
N THR A 218 -20.34 -5.07 -4.40
CA THR A 218 -20.63 -3.80 -5.10
C THR A 218 -21.91 -3.14 -4.59
N ASN A 219 -22.87 -3.92 -4.09
CA ASN A 219 -24.07 -3.41 -3.43
C ASN A 219 -23.80 -2.84 -2.03
N LYS A 220 -22.78 -3.35 -1.34
CA LYS A 220 -22.43 -2.93 0.01
C LYS A 220 -21.47 -1.74 0.07
N PHE A 221 -20.60 -1.60 -0.94
CA PHE A 221 -19.51 -0.62 -0.90
C PHE A 221 -19.36 0.15 -2.20
N ASP A 222 -19.58 1.47 -2.16
CA ASP A 222 -19.42 2.37 -3.31
C ASP A 222 -18.03 2.29 -3.95
N TRP A 223 -16.98 2.17 -3.14
CA TRP A 223 -15.61 2.07 -3.66
C TRP A 223 -15.41 0.79 -4.47
N ALA A 224 -16.06 -0.32 -4.09
CA ALA A 224 -16.01 -1.59 -4.80
C ALA A 224 -16.82 -1.51 -6.11
N LYS A 225 -18.00 -0.87 -6.08
CA LYS A 225 -18.80 -0.58 -7.28
C LYS A 225 -18.00 0.21 -8.33
N ASN A 226 -17.30 1.26 -7.89
CA ASN A 226 -16.47 2.08 -8.78
C ASN A 226 -15.29 1.30 -9.40
N ILE A 227 -14.74 0.34 -8.67
CA ILE A 227 -13.70 -0.56 -9.18
C ILE A 227 -14.29 -1.58 -10.15
N SER A 228 -15.43 -2.19 -9.83
CA SER A 228 -16.10 -3.13 -10.73
C SER A 228 -16.45 -2.46 -12.06
N ALA A 229 -17.02 -1.25 -12.03
CA ALA A 229 -17.30 -0.46 -13.23
C ALA A 229 -16.02 -0.21 -14.06
N LEU A 230 -14.90 0.06 -13.39
CA LEU A 230 -13.61 0.23 -14.06
C LEU A 230 -13.13 -1.06 -14.75
N LEU A 231 -13.22 -2.22 -14.06
CA LEU A 231 -12.81 -3.52 -14.58
C LEU A 231 -13.70 -3.99 -15.74
N HIS A 232 -14.97 -3.59 -15.73
CA HIS A 232 -15.95 -3.82 -16.79
C HIS A 232 -15.88 -2.81 -17.94
N LEU A 233 -14.91 -1.88 -17.92
CA LEU A 233 -14.73 -0.84 -18.93
C LEU A 233 -15.96 0.06 -19.11
N GLN A 234 -16.80 0.17 -18.07
CA GLN A 234 -18.01 1.00 -18.10
C GLN A 234 -17.65 2.50 -18.09
N LYS A 235 -18.55 3.33 -18.60
CA LYS A 235 -18.40 4.78 -18.57
C LYS A 235 -18.62 5.27 -17.14
N ILE A 236 -17.54 5.65 -16.48
CA ILE A 236 -17.60 6.37 -15.21
C ILE A 236 -17.93 7.83 -15.55
N ASP A 237 -19.02 8.37 -15.00
CA ASP A 237 -19.46 9.73 -15.30
C ASP A 237 -18.37 10.76 -14.99
N LYS A 238 -18.29 11.80 -15.84
CA LYS A 238 -17.25 12.84 -15.76
C LYS A 238 -17.28 13.61 -14.43
N ASP A 239 -18.46 13.75 -13.82
CA ASP A 239 -18.65 14.40 -12.51
C ASP A 239 -18.36 13.48 -11.31
N HIS A 240 -18.14 12.18 -11.56
CA HIS A 240 -17.87 11.17 -10.53
C HIS A 240 -16.52 10.49 -10.74
N ASN A 241 -15.51 11.27 -11.12
CA ASN A 241 -14.11 10.88 -11.35
C ASN A 241 -13.37 10.44 -10.05
N LYS A 242 -14.03 9.59 -9.23
CA LYS A 242 -13.57 9.07 -7.95
C LYS A 242 -12.52 7.98 -8.14
N THR A 243 -12.50 7.24 -9.23
CA THR A 243 -11.45 6.23 -9.56
C THR A 243 -10.45 6.80 -10.56
N ARG A 244 -9.67 7.81 -10.15
CA ARG A 244 -8.48 8.22 -10.91
C ARG A 244 -7.42 7.12 -10.75
N ILE A 245 -7.34 6.26 -11.75
CA ILE A 245 -6.46 5.08 -11.82
C ILE A 245 -4.99 5.42 -11.56
N ASN A 246 -4.56 6.67 -11.73
CA ASN A 246 -3.16 7.07 -11.54
C ASN A 246 -2.92 7.87 -10.24
N GLU A 247 -3.93 8.01 -9.39
CA GLU A 247 -3.82 8.82 -8.17
C GLU A 247 -3.37 7.98 -6.97
N ARG A 248 -2.08 8.10 -6.62
CA ARG A 248 -1.44 7.34 -5.53
C ARG A 248 -2.18 7.41 -4.18
N ALA A 249 -2.73 8.57 -3.83
CA ALA A 249 -3.54 8.72 -2.62
C ALA A 249 -4.76 7.78 -2.64
N LYS A 250 -5.46 7.70 -3.78
CA LYS A 250 -6.62 6.82 -3.95
C LYS A 250 -6.24 5.35 -3.87
N TRP A 251 -5.09 4.96 -4.44
CA TRP A 251 -4.61 3.58 -4.31
C TRP A 251 -4.44 3.20 -2.85
N TYR A 252 -3.86 4.09 -2.04
CA TYR A 252 -3.67 3.85 -0.61
C TYR A 252 -5.00 3.73 0.13
N HIS A 253 -5.96 4.62 -0.15
CA HIS A 253 -7.30 4.56 0.46
C HIS A 253 -8.03 3.27 0.10
N ILE A 254 -8.02 2.86 -1.17
CA ILE A 254 -8.61 1.59 -1.61
C ILE A 254 -7.89 0.41 -0.94
N SER A 255 -6.57 0.47 -0.84
CA SER A 255 -5.80 -0.60 -0.21
C SER A 255 -6.16 -0.78 1.26
N ASN A 256 -6.38 0.31 2.00
CA ASN A 256 -6.86 0.27 3.38
C ASN A 256 -8.28 -0.28 3.49
N ASN A 257 -9.19 0.12 2.59
CA ASN A 257 -10.54 -0.44 2.55
C ASN A 257 -10.52 -1.96 2.34
N LEU A 258 -9.63 -2.43 1.47
CA LEU A 258 -9.43 -3.86 1.21
C LEU A 258 -8.85 -4.60 2.42
N VAL A 259 -7.91 -4.00 3.15
CA VAL A 259 -7.38 -4.56 4.42
C VAL A 259 -8.49 -4.70 5.47
N GLU A 260 -9.35 -3.69 5.61
CA GLU A 260 -10.50 -3.74 6.52
C GLU A 260 -11.53 -4.78 6.09
N TYR A 261 -11.80 -4.87 4.79
CA TYR A 261 -12.69 -5.90 4.23
C TYR A 261 -12.14 -7.31 4.50
N TRP A 262 -10.84 -7.54 4.27
CA TRP A 262 -10.17 -8.79 4.62
C TRP A 262 -10.32 -9.14 6.10
N ALA A 263 -10.08 -8.16 6.99
CA ALA A 263 -10.20 -8.36 8.44
C ALA A 263 -11.63 -8.72 8.84
N GLN A 264 -12.62 -8.09 8.21
CA GLN A 264 -14.04 -8.38 8.42
C GLN A 264 -14.42 -9.80 8.00
N GLU A 265 -14.09 -10.21 6.77
CA GLU A 265 -14.45 -11.52 6.23
C GLU A 265 -13.77 -12.67 6.98
N ASN A 266 -12.52 -12.43 7.44
CA ASN A 266 -11.76 -13.42 8.20
C ASN A 266 -12.00 -13.35 9.72
N LYS A 267 -12.95 -12.52 10.17
CA LYS A 267 -13.31 -12.32 11.59
C LYS A 267 -12.10 -12.03 12.50
N ARG A 268 -11.11 -11.28 11.99
CA ARG A 268 -9.80 -11.04 12.64
C ARG A 268 -9.89 -10.04 13.79
N ALA A 269 -9.02 -10.15 14.79
CA ALA A 269 -9.06 -9.24 15.93
C ALA A 269 -9.13 -7.75 15.52
N GLY A 270 -9.90 -6.99 16.30
CA GLY A 270 -10.09 -5.56 16.09
C GLY A 270 -11.09 -5.15 15.00
N TYR A 271 -11.61 -6.06 14.17
CA TYR A 271 -12.67 -5.69 13.20
C TYR A 271 -14.00 -5.34 13.88
N LYS A 272 -14.37 -6.06 14.95
CA LYS A 272 -15.57 -5.79 15.79
C LYS A 272 -15.40 -4.61 16.74
N PHE A 273 -14.24 -3.97 16.76
CA PHE A 273 -13.99 -2.83 17.63
C PHE A 273 -14.64 -1.56 17.05
N THR A 274 -15.97 -1.58 17.03
CA THR A 274 -16.86 -0.44 16.85
C THR A 274 -17.43 -0.14 18.22
N SER A 275 -16.73 0.64 19.05
CA SER A 275 -17.37 1.19 20.24
C SER A 275 -18.19 2.40 19.81
N LEU A 276 -19.35 2.55 20.46
CA LEU A 276 -20.48 3.42 20.15
C LEU A 276 -20.20 4.93 20.02
N GLU A 277 -18.96 5.42 20.14
CA GLU A 277 -18.68 6.86 20.15
C GLU A 277 -17.54 7.37 19.26
N GLN A 278 -16.76 6.54 18.57
CA GLN A 278 -15.75 7.09 17.64
C GLN A 278 -15.18 6.04 16.66
N ASN A 279 -14.70 6.55 15.54
CA ASN A 279 -14.21 5.86 14.34
C ASN A 279 -12.90 5.07 14.57
N ASN A 280 -12.90 4.09 15.49
CA ASN A 280 -11.71 3.42 16.00
C ASN A 280 -10.96 2.56 14.96
N ARG A 281 -11.64 2.06 13.92
CA ARG A 281 -11.00 1.35 12.80
C ARG A 281 -10.00 2.23 12.05
N GLN A 282 -10.34 3.50 11.86
CA GLN A 282 -9.41 4.47 11.27
C GLN A 282 -8.20 4.73 12.17
N GLN A 283 -8.34 4.58 13.49
CA GLN A 283 -7.23 4.81 14.42
C GLN A 283 -6.17 3.70 14.36
N LEU A 284 -6.56 2.44 14.18
CA LEU A 284 -5.59 1.34 14.01
C LEU A 284 -4.77 1.53 12.72
N ILE A 285 -5.45 1.90 11.63
CA ILE A 285 -4.79 2.27 10.37
C ILE A 285 -3.85 3.46 10.59
N GLU A 286 -4.25 4.47 11.37
CA GLU A 286 -3.38 5.62 11.65
C GLU A 286 -2.17 5.28 12.53
N ILE A 287 -2.29 4.34 13.46
CA ILE A 287 -1.15 3.79 14.21
C ILE A 287 -0.17 3.14 13.22
N ILE A 288 -0.65 2.25 12.34
CA ILE A 288 0.17 1.60 11.30
C ILE A 288 0.85 2.64 10.39
N ASN A 289 0.09 3.63 9.91
CA ASN A 289 0.60 4.73 9.07
C ASN A 289 1.74 5.48 9.77
N THR A 290 1.58 5.74 11.06
CA THR A 290 2.58 6.44 11.86
C THR A 290 3.81 5.57 12.09
N MET A 291 3.65 4.27 12.36
CA MET A 291 4.78 3.32 12.44
C MET A 291 5.60 3.32 11.13
N ILE A 292 4.94 3.23 9.98
CA ILE A 292 5.60 3.24 8.66
C ILE A 292 6.36 4.55 8.44
N ILE A 293 5.75 5.68 8.76
CA ILE A 293 6.38 7.01 8.62
C ILE A 293 7.59 7.17 9.53
N HIS A 294 7.50 6.73 10.79
CA HIS A 294 8.61 6.79 11.74
C HIS A 294 9.76 5.88 11.34
N SER A 295 9.44 4.72 10.74
CA SER A 295 10.43 3.76 10.23
C SER A 295 11.19 4.24 9.00
N ASN A 296 10.67 5.24 8.26
CA ASN A 296 11.22 5.67 6.96
C ASN A 296 11.45 7.19 6.85
N PRO A 297 12.24 7.83 7.76
CA PRO A 297 12.45 9.29 7.76
C PRO A 297 13.00 9.82 6.42
N ASN A 298 13.99 9.13 5.86
CA ASN A 298 14.68 9.57 4.64
C ASN A 298 13.75 9.58 3.43
N LEU A 299 12.87 8.58 3.30
CA LEU A 299 11.88 8.56 2.23
C LEU A 299 10.85 9.66 2.40
N VAL A 300 10.38 9.91 3.63
CA VAL A 300 9.44 11.00 3.93
C VAL A 300 10.04 12.34 3.51
N LEU A 301 11.31 12.61 3.86
CA LEU A 301 12.00 13.85 3.50
C LEU A 301 12.22 13.98 2.00
N LYS A 302 12.71 12.92 1.34
CA LYS A 302 12.89 12.87 -0.12
C LYS A 302 11.60 13.26 -0.81
N TYR A 303 10.50 12.63 -0.40
CA TYR A 303 9.20 12.84 -1.00
C TYR A 303 8.64 14.23 -0.71
N ASN A 304 8.72 14.72 0.53
CA ASN A 304 8.38 16.12 0.84
C ASN A 304 9.12 17.10 -0.08
N SER A 305 10.44 16.95 -0.23
CA SER A 305 11.25 17.84 -1.07
C SER A 305 10.90 17.77 -2.57
N LEU A 306 10.60 16.57 -3.09
CA LEU A 306 10.24 16.38 -4.50
C LEU A 306 8.93 17.09 -4.85
N TRP A 307 7.96 17.13 -3.93
CA TRP A 307 6.70 17.81 -4.19
C TRP A 307 6.72 19.30 -3.88
N ASP A 308 7.58 19.74 -2.98
CA ASP A 308 7.84 21.18 -2.82
C ASP A 308 8.47 21.75 -4.10
N LYS A 309 9.43 21.05 -4.71
CA LYS A 309 9.99 21.42 -6.01
C LYS A 309 8.94 21.45 -7.13
N LYS A 310 8.06 20.43 -7.22
CA LYS A 310 6.97 20.44 -8.21
C LYS A 310 6.00 21.60 -8.00
N SER A 311 5.69 21.97 -6.76
CA SER A 311 4.80 23.10 -6.46
C SER A 311 5.40 24.43 -6.92
N ASN A 312 6.70 24.63 -6.73
CA ASN A 312 7.39 25.87 -7.10
C ASN A 312 7.49 26.06 -8.62
N TYR A 313 7.67 24.97 -9.38
CA TYR A 313 7.65 25.03 -10.85
C TYR A 313 6.28 25.46 -11.40
N PHE A 314 5.17 25.08 -10.76
CA PHE A 314 3.83 25.54 -11.18
C PHE A 314 3.51 26.97 -10.74
N GLN A 315 4.26 27.55 -9.80
CA GLN A 315 4.10 28.95 -9.37
C GLN A 315 4.97 29.92 -10.17
N SER A 316 6.12 29.50 -10.70
CA SER A 316 6.95 30.34 -11.57
C SER A 316 6.33 30.62 -12.94
N ASP A 317 5.41 29.77 -13.40
CA ASP A 317 4.72 29.93 -14.70
C ASP A 317 3.47 30.82 -14.61
N LEU A 318 3.15 31.37 -13.42
CA LEU A 318 1.98 32.24 -13.18
C LEU A 318 2.34 33.68 -12.79
N VAL A 319 3.62 34.07 -12.87
CA VAL A 319 4.01 35.47 -12.72
C VAL A 319 4.05 36.11 -14.10
N GLU A 320 2.94 36.75 -14.48
CA GLU A 320 2.94 37.69 -15.61
C GLU A 320 4.01 38.77 -15.40
N PRO A 321 4.77 39.15 -16.44
CA PRO A 321 5.73 40.23 -16.33
C PRO A 321 4.99 41.55 -16.13
N SER A 322 5.11 42.11 -14.92
CA SER A 322 4.66 43.46 -14.61
C SER A 322 5.16 44.44 -15.66
N THR A 323 4.22 45.07 -16.34
CA THR A 323 4.40 46.06 -17.39
C THR A 323 5.31 47.19 -16.91
N LYS A 324 6.46 47.36 -17.56
CA LYS A 324 7.28 48.57 -17.46
C LYS A 324 6.42 49.77 -17.84
N ILE A 325 6.25 50.69 -16.90
CA ILE A 325 5.69 52.03 -17.12
C ILE A 325 6.56 52.71 -18.19
N ARG A 326 5.99 52.95 -19.38
CA ARG A 326 6.58 53.81 -20.41
C ARG A 326 6.44 55.25 -19.95
N SER A 327 7.57 55.90 -19.68
CA SER A 327 7.68 57.36 -19.62
C SER A 327 7.31 57.95 -20.99
N ILE A 328 6.38 58.89 -21.00
CA ILE A 328 5.98 59.68 -22.16
C ILE A 328 6.99 60.84 -22.29
N PRO A 329 7.60 61.08 -23.46
CA PRO A 329 8.37 62.30 -23.69
C PRO A 329 7.43 63.45 -24.08
N THR A 330 7.47 64.52 -23.30
CA THR A 330 6.94 65.84 -23.66
C THR A 330 7.75 66.42 -24.82
N GLN A 331 7.06 66.82 -25.90
CA GLN A 331 7.63 67.72 -26.92
C GLN A 331 7.31 69.18 -26.55
N PRO A 332 8.20 70.13 -26.89
CA PRO A 332 7.95 71.54 -26.64
C PRO A 332 7.01 72.12 -27.71
N VAL A 333 6.24 73.11 -27.27
CA VAL A 333 5.32 73.93 -28.04
C VAL A 333 6.09 74.97 -28.83
N ASP A 334 5.71 75.16 -30.10
CA ASP A 334 5.66 76.48 -30.74
C ASP A 334 4.17 76.83 -30.96
#